data_AF-A0A916U821-F1
#
_entry.id   AF-A0A916U821-F1
#
_cell.length_a   1.000
_cell.length_b   1.000
_cell.length_c   1.000
_cell.angle_alpha   90.00
_cell.angle_beta   90.00
_cell.angle_gamma   90.00
#
_symmetry.space_group_name_H-M   'P 1'
#
loop_
_entity.id
_entity.type
_entity.pdbx_description
1 polymer ?
#
loop_
_entity_poly.entity_id
_entity_poly.type
_entity_poly.pdbx_seq_one_letter_code
_entity_poly.pdbx_strand_id
1 'polypeptide(L)'
;MADCERGLGRPEKALELGRTFDTKSLDGDSAIELKIVLAGARMDLEQYDAAVVTLQGPELDAAKEGPAAARLCYAYAEALLAAGRTDEAHVWFMRSVEADPEETDAEDRMVEFARDTPDSDSDA
;
A
#
# COMPACT_ATOMS: atom_id res chain seq x y z
N MET A 1 -7.12 -15.96 4.02
CA MET A 1 -6.76 -16.50 5.35
C MET A 1 -5.93 -15.50 6.15
N ALA A 2 -4.88 -14.91 5.58
CA ALA A 2 -4.11 -13.86 6.23
C ALA A 2 -4.94 -12.57 6.51
N ASP A 3 -5.83 -12.15 5.59
CA ASP A 3 -6.75 -11.02 5.85
C ASP A 3 -7.73 -11.25 6.99
N CYS A 4 -8.18 -12.50 7.15
CA CYS A 4 -9.10 -12.87 8.22
C CYS A 4 -8.44 -12.76 9.60
N GLU A 5 -7.16 -13.14 9.73
CA GLU A 5 -6.43 -13.00 11.00
C GLU A 5 -6.10 -11.54 11.31
N ARG A 6 -5.81 -10.72 10.29
CA ARG A 6 -5.65 -9.25 10.43
C ARG A 6 -6.92 -8.61 10.99
N GLY A 7 -8.08 -8.92 10.40
CA GLY A 7 -9.39 -8.45 10.89
C GLY A 7 -9.77 -8.94 12.29
N LEU A 8 -9.09 -9.98 12.81
CA LEU A 8 -9.26 -10.51 14.18
C LEU A 8 -8.23 -9.94 15.17
N GLY A 9 -7.41 -8.95 14.77
CA GLY A 9 -6.40 -8.32 15.62
C GLY A 9 -5.17 -9.19 15.89
N ARG A 10 -4.81 -10.09 14.94
CA ARG A 10 -3.62 -10.96 15.03
C ARG A 10 -2.66 -10.75 13.86
N PRO A 11 -2.16 -9.51 13.65
CA PRO A 11 -1.28 -9.19 12.53
C PRO A 11 0.00 -10.06 12.49
N GLU A 12 0.53 -10.48 13.63
CA GLU A 12 1.70 -11.36 13.69
C GLU A 12 1.44 -12.73 13.06
N LYS A 13 0.20 -13.25 13.17
CA LYS A 13 -0.17 -14.54 12.58
C LYS A 13 -0.26 -14.46 11.06
N ALA A 14 -0.73 -13.32 10.53
CA ALA A 14 -0.70 -13.05 9.10
C ALA A 14 0.73 -13.07 8.55
N LEU A 15 1.68 -12.46 9.27
CA LEU A 15 3.11 -12.48 8.90
C LEU A 15 3.73 -13.87 8.97
N GLU A 16 3.40 -14.66 9.99
CA GLU A 16 3.88 -16.05 10.12
C GLU A 16 3.40 -16.90 8.94
N LEU A 17 2.10 -16.84 8.62
CA LEU A 17 1.50 -17.57 7.50
C LEU A 17 2.08 -17.12 6.16
N GLY A 18 2.28 -15.82 5.96
CA GLY A 18 2.89 -15.26 4.75
C GLY A 18 4.25 -15.86 4.41
N ARG A 19 5.08 -16.13 5.42
CA ARG A 19 6.42 -16.74 5.24
C ARG A 19 6.37 -18.19 4.75
N THR A 20 5.23 -18.86 4.91
CA THR A 20 5.04 -20.25 4.49
C THR A 20 4.59 -20.38 3.03
N PHE A 21 4.08 -19.28 2.44
CA PHE A 21 3.76 -19.25 1.02
C PHE A 21 5.02 -18.96 0.20
N ASP A 22 5.36 -19.87 -0.71
CA ASP A 22 6.38 -19.58 -1.72
C ASP A 22 5.77 -18.63 -2.75
N THR A 23 6.12 -17.35 -2.67
CA THR A 23 5.61 -16.33 -3.60
C THR A 23 5.97 -16.60 -5.05
N LYS A 24 6.97 -17.45 -5.32
CA LYS A 24 7.33 -17.89 -6.68
C LYS A 24 6.37 -18.92 -7.27
N SER A 25 5.51 -19.51 -6.44
CA SER A 25 4.51 -20.50 -6.85
C SER A 25 3.11 -19.91 -7.05
N LEU A 26 2.92 -18.64 -6.69
CA LEU A 26 1.67 -17.91 -6.87
C LEU A 26 1.60 -17.28 -8.27
N ASP A 27 0.40 -17.15 -8.82
CA ASP A 27 0.19 -16.27 -9.97
C ASP A 27 0.44 -14.80 -9.58
N GLY A 28 0.64 -13.94 -10.59
CA GLY A 28 1.07 -12.55 -10.39
C GLY A 28 0.13 -11.77 -9.48
N ASP A 29 -1.18 -11.93 -9.67
CA ASP A 29 -2.19 -11.21 -8.88
C ASP A 29 -2.25 -11.74 -7.44
N SER A 30 -2.23 -13.06 -7.23
CA SER A 30 -2.21 -13.65 -5.87
C SER A 30 -0.95 -13.26 -5.10
N ALA A 31 0.19 -13.09 -5.77
CA ALA A 31 1.42 -12.60 -5.16
C ALA A 31 1.28 -11.13 -4.73
N ILE A 32 0.63 -10.29 -5.55
CA ILE A 32 0.30 -8.90 -5.21
C ILE A 32 -0.62 -8.86 -3.99
N GLU A 33 -1.71 -9.64 -3.99
CA GLU A 33 -2.64 -9.70 -2.86
C GLU A 33 -1.90 -10.04 -1.57
N LEU A 34 -1.09 -11.10 -1.59
CA LEU A 34 -0.34 -11.51 -0.41
C LEU A 34 0.58 -10.40 0.11
N LYS A 35 1.27 -9.66 -0.77
CA LYS A 35 2.10 -8.52 -0.35
C LYS A 35 1.26 -7.43 0.33
N ILE A 36 0.10 -7.09 -0.24
CA ILE A 36 -0.82 -6.10 0.34
C ILE A 36 -1.28 -6.53 1.74
N VAL A 37 -1.63 -7.82 1.93
CA VAL A 37 -2.01 -8.33 3.25
C VAL A 37 -0.88 -8.20 4.26
N LEU A 38 0.33 -8.63 3.88
CA LEU A 38 1.50 -8.61 4.77
C LEU A 38 1.93 -7.19 5.11
N ALA A 39 1.82 -6.26 4.15
CA ALA A 39 2.06 -4.85 4.41
C ALA A 39 1.04 -4.28 5.39
N GLY A 40 -0.26 -4.56 5.19
CA GLY A 40 -1.30 -4.14 6.15
C GLY A 40 -1.06 -4.69 7.55
N ALA A 41 -0.65 -5.95 7.69
CA ALA A 41 -0.29 -6.51 9.00
C ALA A 41 0.90 -5.79 9.67
N ARG A 42 1.85 -5.27 8.88
CA ARG A 42 2.95 -4.43 9.40
C ARG A 42 2.47 -3.05 9.79
N MET A 43 1.55 -2.46 9.03
CA MET A 43 0.93 -1.17 9.35
C MET A 43 0.20 -1.22 10.69
N ASP A 44 -0.56 -2.30 10.94
CA ASP A 44 -1.25 -2.54 12.22
C ASP A 44 -0.29 -2.67 13.41
N LEU A 45 0.97 -3.06 13.15
CA LEU A 45 2.05 -3.17 14.15
C LEU A 45 2.91 -1.90 14.22
N GLU A 46 2.50 -0.81 13.55
CA GLU A 46 3.25 0.45 13.43
C GLU A 46 4.65 0.28 12.80
N GLN A 47 4.85 -0.79 12.02
CA GLN A 47 6.11 -1.10 11.33
C GLN A 47 6.12 -0.51 9.91
N TYR A 48 5.94 0.80 9.79
CA TYR A 48 5.67 1.47 8.51
C TYR A 48 6.78 1.30 7.46
N ASP A 49 8.05 1.49 7.85
CA ASP A 49 9.19 1.26 6.94
C ASP A 49 9.24 -0.19 6.41
N ALA A 50 8.88 -1.15 7.26
CA ALA A 50 8.85 -2.55 6.85
C ALA A 50 7.65 -2.85 5.94
N ALA A 51 6.52 -2.15 6.10
CA ALA A 51 5.38 -2.23 5.19
C ALA A 51 5.76 -1.73 3.79
N VAL A 52 6.44 -0.58 3.71
CA VAL A 52 6.99 -0.03 2.46
C VAL A 52 7.87 -1.06 1.76
N VAL A 53 8.85 -1.64 2.48
CA VAL A 53 9.76 -2.65 1.90
C VAL A 53 9.01 -3.91 1.44
N THR A 54 7.93 -4.30 2.12
CA THR A 54 7.15 -5.51 1.78
C THR A 54 6.45 -5.37 0.43
N LEU A 55 6.02 -4.16 0.08
CA LEU A 55 5.27 -3.87 -1.16
C LEU A 55 6.17 -3.65 -2.37
N GLN A 56 7.46 -3.37 -2.15
CA GLN A 56 8.42 -3.18 -3.24
C GLN A 56 8.61 -4.48 -4.04
N GLY A 57 8.94 -4.31 -5.32
CA GLY A 57 9.24 -5.41 -6.23
C GLY A 57 8.91 -5.07 -7.69
N PRO A 58 9.18 -5.99 -8.62
CA PRO A 58 8.88 -5.79 -10.05
C PRO A 58 7.38 -5.72 -10.35
N GLU A 59 6.53 -6.09 -9.40
CA GLU A 59 5.08 -5.94 -9.51
C GLU A 59 4.63 -4.49 -9.36
N LEU A 60 5.35 -3.70 -8.54
CA LEU A 60 5.13 -2.27 -8.31
C LEU A 60 5.72 -1.47 -9.47
N ASP A 61 5.02 -1.48 -10.59
CA ASP A 61 5.42 -0.85 -11.85
C ASP A 61 4.39 0.21 -12.22
N ALA A 62 4.84 1.46 -12.36
CA ALA A 62 3.99 2.61 -12.69
C ALA A 62 3.36 2.53 -14.09
N ALA A 63 3.83 1.62 -14.96
CA ALA A 63 3.24 1.40 -16.28
C ALA A 63 2.14 0.32 -16.30
N LYS A 64 1.92 -0.39 -15.18
CA LYS A 64 0.86 -1.42 -15.11
C LYS A 64 -0.48 -0.79 -14.80
N GLU A 65 -1.49 -1.27 -15.51
CA GLU A 65 -2.88 -0.87 -15.37
C GLU A 65 -3.72 -2.02 -14.81
N GLY A 66 -4.91 -1.67 -14.31
CA GLY A 66 -5.93 -2.59 -13.83
C GLY A 66 -5.99 -2.73 -12.30
N PRO A 67 -7.00 -3.48 -11.81
CA PRO A 67 -7.38 -3.46 -10.40
C PRO A 67 -6.26 -3.83 -9.42
N ALA A 68 -5.49 -4.88 -9.73
CA ALA A 68 -4.40 -5.33 -8.86
C ALA A 68 -3.25 -4.31 -8.79
N ALA A 69 -2.95 -3.63 -9.90
CA ALA A 69 -1.93 -2.58 -9.95
C ALA A 69 -2.37 -1.34 -9.15
N ALA A 70 -3.63 -0.91 -9.31
CA ALA A 70 -4.21 0.17 -8.52
C ALA A 70 -4.13 -0.11 -7.02
N ARG A 71 -4.60 -1.29 -6.57
CA ARG A 71 -4.55 -1.68 -5.15
C ARG A 71 -3.13 -1.78 -4.60
N LEU A 72 -2.16 -2.22 -5.40
CA LEU A 72 -0.75 -2.25 -5.00
C LEU A 72 -0.17 -0.84 -4.83
N CYS A 73 -0.40 0.04 -5.80
CA CYS A 73 0.03 1.45 -5.75
C CYS A 73 -0.59 2.17 -4.55
N TYR A 74 -1.89 1.97 -4.31
CA TYR A 74 -2.60 2.52 -3.15
C TYR A 74 -1.98 2.06 -1.82
N ALA A 75 -1.82 0.75 -1.63
CA ALA A 75 -1.24 0.20 -0.41
C ALA A 75 0.19 0.73 -0.16
N TYR A 76 0.95 0.94 -1.23
CA TYR A 76 2.30 1.51 -1.14
C TYR A 76 2.27 3.00 -0.76
N ALA A 77 1.33 3.77 -1.30
CA ALA A 77 1.12 5.16 -0.96
C ALA A 77 0.73 5.35 0.52
N GLU A 78 -0.21 4.55 1.02
CA GLU A 78 -0.59 4.55 2.44
C GLU A 78 0.60 4.18 3.36
N ALA A 79 1.40 3.19 2.98
CA ALA A 79 2.60 2.81 3.74
C ALA A 79 3.65 3.91 3.76
N LEU A 80 3.86 4.61 2.63
CA LEU A 80 4.76 5.77 2.55
C LEU A 80 4.25 6.92 3.42
N LEU A 81 2.94 7.19 3.38
CA LEU A 81 2.32 8.26 4.16
C LEU A 81 2.50 8.02 5.66
N ALA A 82 2.22 6.80 6.14
CA ALA A 82 2.41 6.45 7.54
C ALA A 82 3.88 6.47 7.98
N ALA A 83 4.82 6.23 7.07
CA ALA A 83 6.25 6.39 7.30
C ALA A 83 6.73 7.87 7.23
N GLY A 84 5.83 8.83 7.01
CA GLY A 84 6.14 10.25 6.88
C GLY A 84 6.79 10.64 5.54
N ARG A 85 6.76 9.75 4.54
CA ARG A 85 7.32 9.97 3.18
C ARG A 85 6.25 10.53 2.25
N THR A 86 5.76 11.69 2.65
CA THR A 86 4.57 12.33 2.12
C THR A 86 4.62 12.65 0.63
N ASP A 87 5.72 13.23 0.14
CA ASP A 87 5.86 13.60 -1.28
C ASP A 87 5.79 12.35 -2.18
N GLU A 88 6.38 11.24 -1.72
CA GLU A 88 6.34 9.98 -2.44
C GLU A 88 4.94 9.36 -2.38
N ALA A 89 4.27 9.42 -1.24
CA ALA A 89 2.90 8.93 -1.09
C ALA A 89 1.96 9.60 -2.11
N HIS A 90 2.05 10.92 -2.26
CA HIS A 90 1.25 11.66 -3.25
C HIS A 90 1.48 11.16 -4.69
N VAL A 91 2.74 10.90 -5.06
CA VAL A 91 3.06 10.33 -6.38
C VAL A 91 2.39 8.96 -6.56
N TRP A 92 2.44 8.10 -5.55
CA TRP A 92 1.90 6.75 -5.68
C TRP A 92 0.37 6.67 -5.57
N PHE A 93 -0.29 7.62 -4.88
CA PHE A 93 -1.74 7.77 -4.98
C PHE A 93 -2.16 8.14 -6.40
N MET A 94 -1.47 9.08 -7.07
CA MET A 94 -1.75 9.38 -8.48
C MET A 94 -1.57 8.14 -9.36
N ARG A 95 -0.54 7.33 -9.12
CA ARG A 95 -0.35 6.06 -9.87
C ARG A 95 -1.47 5.05 -9.62
N SER A 96 -2.08 5.04 -8.43
CA SER A 96 -3.27 4.22 -8.17
C SER A 96 -4.43 4.63 -9.06
N VAL A 97 -4.71 5.94 -9.14
CA VAL A 97 -5.78 6.50 -9.99
C VAL A 97 -5.50 6.24 -11.47
N GLU A 98 -4.27 6.44 -11.92
CA GLU A 98 -3.87 6.19 -13.31
C GLU A 98 -4.02 4.71 -13.70
N ALA A 99 -3.74 3.79 -12.77
CA ALA A 99 -3.84 2.35 -13.03
C ALA A 99 -5.29 1.88 -13.13
N ASP A 100 -6.17 2.35 -12.24
CA ASP A 100 -7.62 2.13 -12.32
C ASP A 100 -8.36 3.15 -11.42
N PRO A 101 -9.04 4.16 -11.98
CA PRO A 101 -9.67 5.22 -11.20
C PRO A 101 -10.93 4.78 -10.45
N GLU A 102 -11.55 3.64 -10.83
CA GLU A 102 -12.78 3.16 -10.19
C GLU A 102 -12.51 2.16 -9.05
N GLU A 103 -11.27 1.66 -8.93
CA GLU A 103 -10.93 0.58 -7.99
C GLU A 103 -10.68 1.06 -6.56
N THR A 104 -10.18 2.29 -6.38
CA THR A 104 -9.74 2.81 -5.07
C THR A 104 -10.25 4.22 -4.84
N ASP A 105 -10.27 4.67 -3.58
CA ASP A 105 -10.60 6.04 -3.19
C ASP A 105 -9.35 6.97 -3.20
N ALA A 106 -8.33 6.65 -4.01
CA ALA A 106 -7.06 7.39 -4.04
C ALA A 106 -7.24 8.91 -4.30
N GLU A 107 -8.17 9.30 -5.17
CA GLU A 107 -8.48 10.71 -5.44
C GLU A 107 -8.95 11.44 -4.18
N ASP A 108 -9.90 10.82 -3.45
CA ASP A 108 -10.44 11.38 -2.21
C ASP A 108 -9.35 11.47 -1.13
N ARG A 109 -8.53 10.42 -1.00
CA ARG A 109 -7.40 10.39 -0.04
C ARG A 109 -6.38 11.49 -0.29
N MET A 110 -6.05 11.78 -1.55
CA MET A 110 -5.16 12.89 -1.89
C MET A 110 -5.74 14.26 -1.49
N VAL A 111 -7.06 14.45 -1.65
CA VAL A 111 -7.74 15.68 -1.26
C VAL A 111 -7.78 15.84 0.26
N GLU A 112 -8.06 14.77 1.00
CA GLU A 112 -8.00 14.77 2.47
C GLU A 112 -6.59 15.09 2.96
N PHE A 113 -5.60 14.43 2.38
CA PHE A 113 -4.20 14.62 2.73
C PHE A 113 -3.73 16.07 2.51
N ALA A 114 -4.09 16.70 1.38
CA ALA A 114 -3.74 18.09 1.09
C ALA A 114 -4.36 19.11 2.05
N ARG A 115 -5.47 18.77 2.73
CA ARG A 115 -6.12 19.64 3.73
C ARG A 115 -5.41 19.64 5.08
N ASP A 116 -4.71 18.55 5.40
CA ASP A 116 -4.02 18.37 6.69
C ASP A 116 -2.56 18.85 6.67
N THR A 117 -1.98 19.11 5.49
CA THR A 117 -0.74 19.88 5.37
C THR A 117 -1.05 21.37 5.43
N PRO A 118 -0.73 22.10 6.53
CA PRO A 118 -0.84 23.55 6.51
C PRO A 118 0.08 24.08 5.41
N ASP A 119 -0.46 24.95 4.55
CA ASP A 119 0.29 25.70 3.54
C ASP A 119 1.64 26.12 4.12
N SER A 120 2.73 25.51 3.64
CA SER A 120 4.07 26.11 3.75
C SER A 120 4.25 27.17 2.67
N ASP A 121 3.25 28.02 2.49
CA ASP A 121 3.40 29.34 1.92
C ASP A 121 3.47 30.34 3.09
N SER A 122 4.60 30.29 3.81
CA SER A 122 5.07 31.44 4.55
C SER A 122 5.77 32.36 3.55
N ASP A 123 5.12 33.49 3.25
CA ASP A 123 5.67 34.70 2.63
C ASP A 123 7.20 34.83 2.73
N ALA A 124 7.85 35.06 1.58
CA ALA A 124 9.15 35.71 1.48
C ALA A 124 9.22 36.62 0.24
#